data_AF-A0A352UG18-F1
#
_entry.id   AF-A0A352UG18-F1
#
_cell.length_a   1.000
_cell.length_b   1.000
_cell.length_c   1.000
_cell.angle_alpha   90.00
_cell.angle_beta   90.00
_cell.angle_gamma   90.00
#
_symmetry.space_group_name_H-M   'P 1'
#
loop_
_entity.id
_entity.type
_entity.pdbx_description
1 polymer ?
#
loop_
_entity_poly.entity_id
_entity_poly.type
_entity_poly.pdbx_seq_one_letter_code
_entity_poly.pdbx_strand_id
1 'polypeptide(L)' 'MTSLLEKFELNRRQLLMERSSPGRIATTLLPLDVPESELPDSEILREELEMPELSEGDLVR' A
#
# COMPACT_ATOMS: atom_id res chain seq x y z
N MET A 1 -27.54 -13.93 1.39
CA MET A 1 -26.16 -14.28 1.02
C MET A 1 -25.81 -13.46 -0.22
N THR A 2 -24.87 -12.54 -0.14
CA THR A 2 -24.37 -11.81 -1.31
C THR A 2 -23.63 -12.77 -2.23
N SER A 3 -23.88 -12.71 -3.53
CA SER A 3 -23.20 -13.55 -4.51
C SER A 3 -21.72 -13.19 -4.61
N LEU A 4 -20.90 -14.14 -5.04
CA LEU A 4 -19.46 -13.92 -5.23
C LEU A 4 -19.20 -12.83 -6.29
N LEU A 5 -20.06 -12.76 -7.31
CA LEU A 5 -20.03 -11.74 -8.35
C LEU A 5 -20.24 -10.33 -7.77
N GLU A 6 -21.26 -10.16 -6.92
CA GLU A 6 -21.56 -8.86 -6.30
C GLU A 6 -20.41 -8.38 -5.41
N LYS A 7 -19.76 -9.28 -4.67
CA LYS A 7 -18.56 -8.95 -3.89
C LYS A 7 -17.39 -8.50 -4.77
N PHE A 8 -17.21 -9.13 -5.92
CA PHE A 8 -16.18 -8.75 -6.89
C PHE A 8 -16.44 -7.37 -7.50
N GLU A 9 -17.68 -7.09 -7.90
CA GLU A 9 -18.08 -5.77 -8.41
C GLU A 9 -17.99 -4.65 -7.35
N LEU A 10 -18.17 -5.00 -6.08
CA LEU A 10 -17.97 -4.05 -4.99
C LEU A 10 -16.48 -3.70 -4.85
N ASN A 11 -15.61 -4.71 -4.78
CA ASN A 11 -14.16 -4.49 -4.66
C ASN A 11 -13.59 -3.67 -5.83
N ARG A 12 -14.06 -3.90 -7.07
CA ARG A 12 -13.61 -3.11 -8.25
C ARG A 12 -13.90 -1.62 -8.18
N ARG A 13 -14.91 -1.21 -7.40
CA ARG A 13 -15.33 0.19 -7.28
C ARG A 13 -14.74 0.91 -6.08
N GLN A 14 -14.07 0.16 -5.19
CA GLN A 14 -13.46 0.73 -4.00
C GLN A 14 -12.13 1.40 -4.34
N LEU A 15 -11.87 2.54 -3.70
CA LEU A 15 -10.57 3.20 -3.77
C LEU A 15 -9.53 2.37 -2.99
N LEU A 16 -8.26 2.49 -3.37
CA LEU A 16 -7.17 1.80 -2.68
C LEU A 16 -7.10 2.16 -1.18
N MET A 17 -7.42 3.41 -0.83
CA MET A 17 -7.49 3.85 0.56
C MET A 17 -8.59 3.13 1.36
N GLU A 18 -9.72 2.82 0.73
CA GLU A 18 -10.83 2.09 1.38
C GLU A 18 -10.48 0.62 1.63
N ARG A 19 -9.51 0.09 0.86
CA ARG A 19 -8.98 -1.27 0.97
C ARG A 19 -7.75 -1.35 1.88
N SER A 20 -7.23 -0.21 2.34
CA SER A 20 -6.02 -0.10 3.13
C SER A 20 -6.14 -0.83 4.47
N SER A 21 -5.05 -1.45 4.91
CA SER A 21 -4.92 -2.12 6.20
C SER A 21 -3.51 -1.89 6.74
N PRO A 22 -3.36 -1.33 7.95
CA PRO A 22 -2.04 -1.00 8.50
C PRO A 22 -1.06 -2.16 8.49
N GLY A 23 0.18 -1.87 8.14
CA GLY A 23 1.31 -2.78 8.04
C GLY A 23 1.36 -3.64 6.77
N ARG A 24 0.41 -3.51 5.83
CA ARG A 24 0.44 -4.27 4.58
C ARG A 24 1.36 -3.63 3.55
N ILE A 25 2.20 -4.47 2.95
CA ILE A 25 3.14 -4.06 1.91
C ILE A 25 2.85 -4.87 0.66
N ALA A 26 2.67 -4.17 -0.46
CA ALA A 26 2.29 -4.78 -1.74
C ALA A 26 3.48 -5.39 -2.48
N THR A 27 4.67 -5.34 -1.90
CA THR A 27 5.91 -5.82 -2.51
C THR A 27 6.91 -6.24 -1.44
N THR A 28 7.97 -6.91 -1.87
CA THR A 28 9.15 -7.15 -1.04
C THR A 28 10.24 -6.18 -1.47
N LEU A 29 10.81 -5.43 -0.53
CA LEU A 29 11.95 -4.57 -0.83
C LEU A 29 13.19 -5.45 -1.00
N LEU A 30 13.89 -5.26 -2.11
CA LEU A 30 15.17 -5.93 -2.35
C LEU A 30 16.25 -5.34 -1.43
N PRO A 31 17.32 -6.11 -1.11
CA PRO A 31 18.48 -5.56 -0.43
C PRO A 31 19.09 -4.39 -1.22
N LEU A 32 19.67 -3.42 -0.51
CA LEU A 32 20.39 -2.32 -1.14
C LEU A 32 21.62 -2.85 -1.88
N ASP A 33 21.79 -2.43 -3.13
CA ASP A 33 22.97 -2.68 -3.96
C ASP A 33 24.00 -1.55 -3.89
N VAL A 34 23.68 -0.50 -3.13
CA VAL A 34 24.50 0.69 -2.88
C VAL A 34 24.62 0.96 -1.38
N PRO A 35 25.62 1.75 -0.93
CA PRO A 35 25.68 2.19 0.45
C PRO A 35 24.43 2.99 0.85
N GLU A 36 24.03 2.85 2.12
CA GLU A 36 22.98 3.67 2.72
C GLU A 36 23.37 5.15 2.68
N SER A 37 22.39 6.02 2.39
CA SER A 37 22.54 7.46 2.48
C SER A 37 21.99 7.95 3.80
N GLU A 38 22.62 8.99 4.36
CA GLU A 38 22.03 9.75 5.47
C GLU A 38 20.71 10.39 5.01
N LEU A 39 19.73 10.39 5.91
CA LEU A 39 18.45 11.05 5.66
C LEU A 39 18.62 12.58 5.66
N PRO A 40 17.78 13.31 4.91
CA PRO A 40 17.70 14.76 5.02
C PRO A 40 17.24 15.20 6.43
N ASP A 41 17.36 16.50 6.72
CA ASP A 41 16.87 17.08 7.97
C ASP A 41 15.40 16.72 8.22
N SER A 42 15.07 16.30 9.45
CA SER A 42 13.71 15.94 9.85
C SER A 42 12.69 17.06 9.62
N GLU A 43 13.09 18.33 9.68
CA GLU A 43 12.19 19.47 9.46
C GLU A 43 11.61 19.52 8.03
N ILE A 44 12.29 18.89 7.07
CA ILE A 44 11.82 18.82 5.67
C ILE A 44 11.18 17.47 5.31
N LEU A 45 11.18 16.52 6.24
CA LEU A 45 10.56 15.21 6.06
C LEU A 45 9.09 15.24 6.51
N ARG A 46 8.27 14.44 5.83
CA ARG A 46 6.89 14.20 6.26
C ARG A 46 6.88 13.17 7.38
N GLU A 47 6.21 13.48 8.49
CA GLU A 47 6.07 12.55 9.62
C GLU A 47 5.21 11.33 9.28
N GLU A 48 4.13 11.56 8.52
CA GLU A 48 3.21 10.52 8.05
C GLU A 48 3.01 10.63 6.54
N LEU A 49 2.94 9.47 5.89
CA LEU A 49 2.69 9.36 4.46
C LEU A 49 1.30 8.77 4.24
N GLU A 50 0.35 9.60 3.81
CA GLU A 50 -1.01 9.15 3.51
C GLU A 50 -1.02 8.32 2.22
N MET A 51 -0.64 7.05 2.34
CA MET A 51 -0.59 6.06 1.27
C MET A 51 -1.33 4.79 1.67
N PRO A 52 -1.96 4.08 0.73
CA PRO A 52 -2.66 2.86 1.04
C PRO A 52 -1.68 1.73 1.35
N GLU A 53 -1.98 0.96 2.39
CA GLU A 53 -1.22 -0.21 2.83
C GLU A 53 -1.98 -1.47 2.38
N LEU A 54 -1.44 -2.15 1.37
CA LEU A 54 -2.15 -3.20 0.61
C LEU A 54 -1.27 -4.41 0.37
N SER A 55 -1.86 -5.55 0.00
CA SER A 55 -1.10 -6.71 -0.51
C SER A 55 -0.85 -6.58 -2.02
N GLU A 56 0.10 -7.33 -2.58
CA GLU A 56 0.36 -7.34 -4.03
C GLU A 56 -0.89 -7.72 -4.83
N GLY A 57 -1.61 -8.75 -4.34
CA GLY A 57 -2.86 -9.20 -4.94
C GLY A 57 -3.99 -8.18 -4.86
N ASP A 58 -3.95 -7.25 -3.89
CA ASP A 58 -4.89 -6.13 -3.84
C ASP A 58 -4.56 -5.06 -4.87
N LEU A 59 -3.27 -4.76 -5.07
CA LEU A 59 -2.80 -3.76 -6.02
C LEU A 59 -3.06 -4.16 -7.49
N VAL A 60 -2.94 -5.44 -7.81
CA VAL A 60 -3.11 -5.97 -9.18
C VAL A 60 -4.59 -6.10 -9.58
N ARG A 61 -5.54 -6.09 -8.63
CA ARG A 61 -6.95 -6.48 -8.83
C ARG A 61 -7.97 -5.37 -8.63
#